data_AF-A0AA38P2D0-F1
#
_entry.id   AF-A0AA38P2D0-F1
#
_cell.length_a   1.000
_cell.length_b   1.000
_cell.length_c   1.000
_cell.angle_alpha   90.00
_cell.angle_beta   90.00
_cell.angle_gamma   90.00
#
_symmetry.space_group_name_H-M   'P 1'
#
loop_
_entity.id
_entity.type
_entity.pdbx_description
1 polymer ?
#
loop_
_entity_poly.entity_id
_entity_poly.type
_entity_poly.pdbx_seq_one_letter_code
_entity_poly.pdbx_strand_id
1 'polypeptide(L)'
;MQSPRLMLAYSALSISILYLLYNWASRSSGTWLSSHRPPDFSRYVSLDSLSVEQFPLDDVDKRVVIVGDIHGMFDEFQSLLAKVSYNPVSDTLISVGDIVAKGPHAGSMSVLDFMAAHNITAVRGNHDQKVIEWRTWLEWIHTLPGGSDWLVHVQERWDKAQEHGADDVEEWVEEQVRHDKKHSKWWKRIPEGWQLFGDHYRIAEEMTHEQYLYMVRRPVRLHVPHAHTFIVHAGVLASDPNYKPGNKRQPLSHIPTLYEPYADQERTSILRRLQELAILKEVPQNLIPWVTLNMRGVLDDNTVTRKKDGTPWAELYKKDMKRCAGFESKDLKKKKKGSLPCHPATVVYGHAASRGLDINRWTFGLDSGCVYNRRMTALVLGAKVARDSSDTIEDEFDGEAVDIDGNIISSRPKFGDKGHGRIYSVSC
;
A
#
# COMPACT_ATOMS: atom_id res chain seq x y z
N MET A 1 -35.73 61.14 -36.38
CA MET A 1 -36.99 60.62 -35.80
C MET A 1 -37.06 59.12 -36.06
N GLN A 2 -36.55 58.30 -35.15
CA GLN A 2 -36.77 56.85 -35.19
C GLN A 2 -38.15 56.56 -34.56
N SER A 3 -38.97 55.76 -35.25
CA SER A 3 -40.37 55.58 -34.89
C SER A 3 -40.51 54.85 -33.54
N PRO A 4 -41.50 55.23 -32.70
CA PRO A 4 -41.75 54.57 -31.41
C PRO A 4 -42.07 53.07 -31.53
N ARG A 5 -42.43 52.59 -32.73
CA ARG A 5 -42.64 51.16 -33.02
C ARG A 5 -41.34 50.36 -33.07
N LEU A 6 -40.20 50.98 -33.45
CA LEU A 6 -38.91 50.28 -33.49
C LEU A 6 -38.36 50.02 -32.07
N MET A 7 -38.46 51.01 -31.17
CA MET A 7 -38.01 50.90 -29.77
C MET A 7 -38.76 49.83 -28.96
N LEU A 8 -40.08 49.67 -29.20
CA LEU A 8 -40.89 48.62 -28.58
C LEU A 8 -40.55 47.22 -29.09
N ALA A 9 -40.18 47.10 -30.37
CA ALA A 9 -39.76 45.81 -30.93
C ALA A 9 -38.40 45.36 -30.37
N TYR A 10 -37.43 46.27 -30.21
CA TYR A 10 -36.11 45.94 -29.65
C TYR A 10 -36.18 45.59 -28.15
N SER A 11 -37.08 46.20 -27.39
CA SER A 11 -37.29 45.88 -25.97
C SER A 11 -37.97 44.52 -25.78
N ALA A 12 -38.97 44.17 -26.60
CA ALA A 12 -39.59 42.85 -26.56
C ALA A 12 -38.63 41.72 -26.99
N LEU A 13 -37.78 41.97 -28.00
CA LEU A 13 -36.77 41.00 -28.45
C LEU A 13 -35.69 40.77 -27.38
N SER A 14 -35.22 41.83 -26.72
CA SER A 14 -34.20 41.72 -25.67
C SER A 14 -34.71 41.02 -24.41
N ILE A 15 -35.97 41.25 -24.01
CA ILE A 15 -36.60 40.50 -22.91
C ILE A 15 -36.76 39.01 -23.26
N SER A 16 -37.14 38.70 -24.51
CA SER A 16 -37.28 37.31 -24.98
C SER A 16 -35.93 36.59 -25.06
N ILE A 17 -34.88 37.28 -25.49
CA ILE A 17 -33.50 36.74 -25.50
C ILE A 17 -32.98 36.57 -24.08
N LEU A 18 -33.23 37.52 -23.16
CA LEU A 18 -32.88 37.38 -21.75
C LEU A 18 -33.64 36.23 -21.07
N TYR A 19 -34.91 36.01 -21.41
CA TYR A 19 -35.70 34.90 -20.90
C TYR A 19 -35.24 33.54 -21.47
N LEU A 20 -34.84 33.50 -22.74
CA LEU A 20 -34.23 32.32 -23.36
C LEU A 20 -32.83 32.05 -22.82
N LEU A 21 -32.02 33.08 -22.56
CA LEU A 21 -30.72 32.97 -21.91
C LEU A 21 -30.84 32.58 -20.44
N TYR A 22 -31.85 33.05 -19.71
CA TYR A 22 -32.14 32.64 -18.34
C TYR A 22 -32.68 31.21 -18.28
N ASN A 23 -33.52 30.79 -19.22
CA ASN A 23 -33.97 29.39 -19.33
C ASN A 23 -32.87 28.45 -19.83
N TRP A 24 -31.97 28.93 -20.69
CA TRP A 24 -30.79 28.19 -21.11
C TRP A 24 -29.78 28.11 -19.97
N ALA A 25 -29.52 29.22 -19.26
CA ALA A 25 -28.66 29.29 -18.08
C ALA A 25 -29.21 28.51 -16.90
N SER A 26 -30.53 28.43 -16.69
CA SER A 26 -31.14 27.56 -15.67
C SER A 26 -31.18 26.09 -16.10
N ARG A 27 -31.30 25.80 -17.42
CA ARG A 27 -31.07 24.45 -17.97
C ARG A 27 -29.60 24.03 -17.94
N SER A 28 -28.65 24.96 -18.06
CA SER A 28 -27.21 24.67 -18.05
C SER A 28 -26.57 24.83 -16.67
N SER A 29 -27.17 25.56 -15.73
CA SER A 29 -26.89 25.50 -14.28
C SER A 29 -27.62 24.34 -13.58
N GLY A 30 -28.57 23.70 -14.28
CA GLY A 30 -29.04 22.33 -14.03
C GLY A 30 -28.02 21.25 -14.38
N THR A 31 -26.74 21.58 -14.56
CA THR A 31 -25.64 20.61 -14.61
C THR A 31 -25.09 20.30 -13.21
N TRP A 32 -25.97 20.20 -12.22
CA TRP A 32 -25.78 19.14 -11.22
C TRP A 32 -26.06 17.80 -11.90
N LEU A 33 -25.09 17.37 -12.71
CA LEU A 33 -24.94 15.97 -13.04
C LEU A 33 -24.63 15.24 -11.72
N SER A 34 -25.67 14.93 -10.96
CA SER A 34 -25.66 13.77 -10.07
C SER A 34 -25.40 12.58 -10.98
N SER A 35 -24.13 12.29 -11.22
CA SER A 35 -23.76 11.08 -11.91
C SER A 35 -24.22 9.94 -11.01
N HIS A 36 -25.32 9.27 -11.39
CA HIS A 36 -25.74 8.00 -10.80
C HIS A 36 -24.69 6.89 -10.98
N ARG A 37 -23.57 7.20 -11.64
CA ARG A 37 -22.42 6.32 -11.79
C ARG A 37 -21.61 6.34 -10.49
N PRO A 38 -21.17 5.18 -10.00
CA PRO A 38 -20.29 5.12 -8.84
C PRO A 38 -18.97 5.87 -9.15
N PRO A 39 -18.40 6.57 -8.16
CA PRO A 39 -17.05 7.10 -8.27
C PRO A 39 -16.01 5.97 -8.31
N ASP A 40 -14.75 6.33 -8.56
CA ASP A 40 -13.64 5.42 -8.32
C ASP A 40 -13.46 5.23 -6.80
N PHE A 41 -13.98 4.10 -6.29
CA PHE A 41 -13.85 3.73 -4.88
C PHE A 41 -12.41 3.45 -4.46
N SER A 42 -11.52 3.14 -5.41
CA SER A 42 -10.19 2.66 -5.07
C SER A 42 -9.25 3.76 -4.57
N ARG A 43 -9.43 4.99 -5.08
CA ARG A 43 -8.69 6.19 -4.62
C ARG A 43 -7.17 5.98 -4.56
N TYR A 44 -6.60 5.20 -5.49
CA TYR A 44 -5.19 4.80 -5.43
C TYR A 44 -4.24 6.01 -5.46
N VAL A 45 -3.25 6.00 -4.56
CA VAL A 45 -2.03 6.81 -4.68
C VAL A 45 -0.92 5.86 -5.09
N SER A 46 -0.39 6.02 -6.31
CA SER A 46 0.40 4.96 -6.96
C SER A 46 1.83 4.81 -6.42
N LEU A 47 2.48 5.93 -6.10
CA LEU A 47 3.88 5.99 -5.70
C LEU A 47 4.12 7.27 -4.92
N ASP A 48 4.90 7.19 -3.86
CA ASP A 48 5.53 8.34 -3.21
C ASP A 48 7.03 8.07 -3.00
N SER A 49 7.81 9.11 -2.71
CA SER A 49 9.25 9.00 -2.50
C SER A 49 9.69 9.64 -1.19
N LEU A 50 10.46 8.90 -0.38
CA LEU A 50 10.98 9.40 0.88
C LEU A 50 12.31 10.13 0.69
N SER A 51 12.40 11.32 1.29
CA SER A 51 13.64 12.10 1.34
C SER A 51 14.65 11.53 2.34
N VAL A 52 15.82 12.17 2.46
CA VAL A 52 16.84 11.81 3.46
C VAL A 52 16.31 12.08 4.88
N GLU A 53 15.55 13.15 5.07
CA GLU A 53 14.96 13.53 6.36
C GLU A 53 13.85 12.56 6.78
N GLN A 54 13.11 12.02 5.81
CA GLN A 54 12.04 11.05 6.05
C GLN A 54 12.56 9.62 6.20
N PHE A 55 13.80 9.32 5.77
CA PHE A 55 14.44 8.02 5.93
C PHE A 55 15.93 8.18 6.31
N PRO A 56 16.23 8.67 7.53
CA PRO A 56 17.57 9.13 7.89
C PRO A 56 18.50 7.96 8.26
N LEU A 57 19.13 7.34 7.27
CA LEU A 57 20.06 6.23 7.51
C LEU A 57 21.44 6.68 8.02
N ASP A 58 21.91 7.84 7.57
CA ASP A 58 23.26 8.34 7.86
C ASP A 58 23.31 9.27 9.08
N ASP A 59 22.15 9.66 9.62
CA ASP A 59 22.05 10.43 10.86
C ASP A 59 22.31 9.51 12.05
N VAL A 60 23.28 9.90 12.87
CA VAL A 60 23.79 9.12 14.00
C VAL A 60 22.85 9.09 15.19
N ASP A 61 21.95 10.07 15.28
CA ASP A 61 20.99 10.22 16.36
C ASP A 61 19.60 9.74 15.97
N LYS A 62 19.44 9.27 14.72
CA LYS A 62 18.17 8.79 14.18
C LYS A 62 18.20 7.31 13.84
N ARG A 63 17.00 6.73 13.80
CA ARG A 63 16.76 5.39 13.27
C ARG A 63 15.43 5.31 12.54
N VAL A 64 15.32 4.33 11.65
CA VAL A 64 14.08 3.99 10.97
C VAL A 64 13.58 2.66 11.51
N VAL A 65 12.33 2.62 11.97
CA VAL A 65 11.64 1.43 12.46
C VAL A 65 10.56 1.07 11.43
N ILE A 66 10.72 -0.06 10.75
CA ILE A 66 9.75 -0.55 9.76
C ILE A 66 9.01 -1.75 10.35
N VAL A 67 7.69 -1.68 10.48
CA VAL A 67 6.83 -2.70 11.09
C VAL A 67 6.08 -3.50 10.02
N GLY A 68 5.95 -4.81 10.24
CA GLY A 68 5.12 -5.72 9.45
C GLY A 68 3.61 -5.45 9.54
N ASP A 69 2.81 -6.39 9.03
CA ASP A 69 1.34 -6.34 9.07
C ASP A 69 0.83 -6.27 10.53
N ILE A 70 -0.04 -5.30 10.81
CA ILE A 70 -0.51 -5.00 12.17
C ILE A 70 -1.88 -5.62 12.43
N HIS A 71 -2.80 -5.56 11.44
CA HIS A 71 -4.14 -6.15 11.50
C HIS A 71 -4.94 -5.80 12.78
N GLY A 72 -4.83 -4.56 13.27
CA GLY A 72 -5.53 -4.15 14.49
C GLY A 72 -5.03 -4.81 15.78
N MET A 73 -3.89 -5.49 15.78
CA MET A 73 -3.26 -6.09 16.97
C MET A 73 -2.57 -4.99 17.80
N PHE A 74 -3.37 -4.11 18.41
CA PHE A 74 -2.89 -2.88 19.04
C PHE A 74 -1.97 -3.12 20.23
N ASP A 75 -2.28 -4.09 21.09
CA ASP A 75 -1.50 -4.39 22.29
C ASP A 75 -0.10 -4.91 21.93
N GLU A 76 -0.01 -5.76 20.92
CA GLU A 76 1.24 -6.29 20.40
C GLU A 76 2.03 -5.22 19.64
N PHE A 77 1.34 -4.33 18.92
CA PHE A 77 1.97 -3.16 18.30
C PHE A 77 2.60 -2.25 19.36
N GLN A 78 1.88 -1.93 20.44
CA GLN A 78 2.45 -1.18 21.56
C GLN A 78 3.61 -1.92 22.23
N SER A 79 3.49 -3.23 22.41
CA SER A 79 4.56 -4.07 22.97
C SER A 79 5.82 -4.05 22.10
N LEU A 80 5.67 -4.08 20.77
CA LEU A 80 6.78 -3.97 19.84
C LEU A 80 7.44 -2.59 19.90
N LEU A 81 6.64 -1.52 19.92
CA LEU A 81 7.14 -0.15 20.08
C LEU A 81 7.89 0.02 21.41
N ALA A 82 7.39 -0.57 22.50
CA ALA A 82 8.07 -0.59 23.79
C ALA A 82 9.39 -1.40 23.73
N LYS A 83 9.38 -2.57 23.09
CA LYS A 83 10.59 -3.40 22.91
C LYS A 83 11.68 -2.69 22.13
N VAL A 84 11.34 -1.92 21.10
CA VAL A 84 12.32 -1.09 20.38
C VAL A 84 12.62 0.23 21.11
N SER A 85 11.97 0.53 22.24
CA SER A 85 12.03 1.83 22.92
C SER A 85 11.74 2.99 21.98
N TYR A 86 10.69 2.88 21.17
CA TYR A 86 10.32 3.85 20.14
C TYR A 86 10.19 5.28 20.71
N ASN A 87 10.84 6.23 20.05
CA ASN A 87 10.79 7.64 20.39
C ASN A 87 10.51 8.48 19.12
N PRO A 88 9.35 9.14 19.01
CA PRO A 88 8.97 9.89 17.81
C PRO A 88 9.88 11.09 17.50
N VAL A 89 10.72 11.53 18.46
CA VAL A 89 11.70 12.60 18.24
C VAL A 89 12.94 12.08 17.51
N SER A 90 13.41 10.88 17.82
CA SER A 90 14.61 10.28 17.22
C SER A 90 14.30 9.26 16.13
N ASP A 91 13.07 8.75 16.05
CA ASP A 91 12.75 7.59 15.23
C ASP A 91 11.70 7.92 14.18
N THR A 92 11.98 7.49 12.95
CA THR A 92 10.95 7.42 11.91
C THR A 92 10.27 6.06 11.99
N LEU A 93 8.95 6.04 12.16
CA LEU A 93 8.15 4.81 12.10
C LEU A 93 7.52 4.65 10.70
N ILE A 94 7.60 3.45 10.15
CA ILE A 94 7.03 3.08 8.85
C ILE A 94 6.27 1.76 8.96
N SER A 95 5.07 1.66 8.39
CA SER A 95 4.34 0.39 8.25
C SER A 95 4.36 -0.13 6.81
N VAL A 96 4.45 -1.46 6.64
CA VAL A 96 4.32 -2.14 5.33
C VAL A 96 2.87 -2.40 4.91
N GLY A 97 1.89 -1.79 5.60
CA GLY A 97 0.46 -1.92 5.29
C GLY A 97 -0.24 -3.01 6.10
N ASP A 98 -1.50 -3.26 5.76
CA ASP A 98 -2.42 -4.12 6.53
C ASP A 98 -2.45 -3.70 7.99
N ILE A 99 -2.80 -2.43 8.18
CA ILE A 99 -2.88 -1.73 9.46
C ILE A 99 -4.09 -2.23 10.25
N VAL A 100 -5.20 -2.49 9.55
CA VAL A 100 -6.52 -2.81 10.12
C VAL A 100 -7.09 -4.14 9.62
N ALA A 101 -8.25 -4.51 10.16
CA ALA A 101 -9.03 -5.70 9.86
C ALA A 101 -8.36 -7.02 10.29
N LYS A 102 -9.13 -8.11 10.29
CA LYS A 102 -8.79 -9.48 10.75
C LYS A 102 -8.58 -9.64 12.25
N GLY A 103 -7.85 -8.73 12.90
CA GLY A 103 -7.74 -8.72 14.35
C GLY A 103 -9.00 -8.12 15.00
N PRO A 104 -8.98 -7.85 16.32
CA PRO A 104 -10.10 -7.25 17.02
C PRO A 104 -10.51 -5.89 16.42
N HIS A 105 -11.82 -5.68 16.21
CA HIS A 105 -12.36 -4.43 15.67
C HIS A 105 -11.91 -3.20 16.48
N ALA A 106 -12.02 -3.25 17.81
CA ALA A 106 -11.57 -2.18 18.70
C ALA A 106 -10.06 -1.89 18.58
N GLY A 107 -9.27 -2.94 18.33
CA GLY A 107 -7.84 -2.82 18.06
C GLY A 107 -7.56 -2.14 16.72
N SER A 108 -8.34 -2.45 15.67
CA SER A 108 -8.26 -1.73 14.39
C SER A 108 -8.53 -0.23 14.56
N MET A 109 -9.55 0.14 15.33
CA MET A 109 -9.84 1.55 15.62
C MET A 109 -8.71 2.22 16.42
N SER A 110 -8.14 1.53 17.42
CA SER A 110 -7.03 2.04 18.22
C SER A 110 -5.74 2.24 17.42
N VAL A 111 -5.44 1.31 16.50
CA VAL A 111 -4.30 1.45 15.58
C VAL A 111 -4.55 2.63 14.63
N LEU A 112 -5.75 2.80 14.07
CA LEU A 112 -6.06 3.94 13.21
C LEU A 112 -5.89 5.28 13.94
N ASP A 113 -6.35 5.37 15.19
CA ASP A 113 -6.16 6.56 16.02
C ASP A 113 -4.67 6.90 16.17
N PHE A 114 -3.86 5.92 16.54
CA PHE A 114 -2.42 6.11 16.68
C PHE A 114 -1.78 6.56 15.36
N MET A 115 -2.07 5.86 14.27
CA MET A 115 -1.45 6.07 12.97
C MET A 115 -1.83 7.44 12.38
N ALA A 116 -3.11 7.84 12.49
CA ALA A 116 -3.60 9.11 11.98
C ALA A 116 -3.13 10.29 12.84
N ALA A 117 -3.19 10.18 14.18
CA ALA A 117 -2.79 11.25 15.09
C ALA A 117 -1.30 11.62 14.95
N HIS A 118 -0.45 10.65 14.65
CA HIS A 118 0.99 10.86 14.46
C HIS A 118 1.39 10.95 12.97
N ASN A 119 0.44 10.85 12.05
CA ASN A 119 0.66 10.83 10.59
C ASN A 119 1.79 9.86 10.17
N ILE A 120 1.77 8.64 10.71
CA ILE A 120 2.82 7.63 10.52
C ILE A 120 2.96 7.28 9.03
N THR A 121 4.19 7.20 8.53
CA THR A 121 4.45 6.78 7.15
C THR A 121 4.02 5.33 6.95
N ALA A 122 3.32 5.03 5.86
CA ALA A 122 2.92 3.66 5.54
C ALA A 122 2.70 3.48 4.04
N VAL A 123 2.80 2.24 3.57
CA VAL A 123 2.12 1.83 2.35
C VAL A 123 0.75 1.24 2.68
N ARG A 124 -0.16 1.24 1.70
CA ARG A 124 -1.44 0.53 1.84
C ARG A 124 -1.23 -0.97 1.70
N GLY A 125 -1.90 -1.75 2.55
CA GLY A 125 -2.15 -3.17 2.33
C GLY A 125 -3.46 -3.46 1.61
N ASN A 126 -3.71 -4.74 1.30
CA ASN A 126 -4.94 -5.12 0.61
C ASN A 126 -6.17 -5.10 1.54
N HIS A 127 -6.00 -5.28 2.85
CA HIS A 127 -7.07 -5.07 3.81
C HIS A 127 -7.36 -3.57 4.00
N ASP A 128 -6.33 -2.73 4.05
CA ASP A 128 -6.49 -1.26 4.11
C ASP A 128 -7.25 -0.74 2.89
N GLN A 129 -6.91 -1.25 1.70
CA GLN A 129 -7.53 -0.87 0.44
C GLN A 129 -9.04 -1.17 0.44
N LYS A 130 -9.47 -2.31 0.99
CA LYS A 130 -10.89 -2.66 1.11
C LYS A 130 -11.65 -1.72 2.05
N VAL A 131 -11.04 -1.29 3.15
CA VAL A 131 -11.67 -0.32 4.08
C VAL A 131 -11.86 1.03 3.39
N ILE A 132 -10.86 1.52 2.65
CA ILE A 132 -10.97 2.77 1.87
C ILE A 132 -12.11 2.67 0.86
N GLU A 133 -12.16 1.56 0.12
CA GLU A 133 -13.18 1.30 -0.89
C GLU A 133 -14.59 1.28 -0.28
N TRP A 134 -14.76 0.62 0.87
CA TRP A 134 -16.02 0.65 1.62
C TRP A 134 -16.39 2.05 2.10
N ARG A 135 -15.43 2.83 2.60
CA ARG A 135 -15.70 4.20 3.05
C ARG A 135 -16.12 5.09 1.89
N THR A 136 -15.43 5.03 0.76
CA THR A 136 -15.84 5.80 -0.43
C THR A 136 -17.22 5.35 -0.95
N TRP A 137 -17.54 4.06 -0.88
CA TRP A 137 -18.87 3.54 -1.24
C TRP A 137 -19.95 4.06 -0.30
N LEU A 138 -19.72 4.05 1.02
CA LEU A 138 -20.63 4.60 2.03
C LEU A 138 -20.91 6.08 1.77
N GLU A 139 -19.85 6.89 1.58
CA GLU A 139 -19.98 8.31 1.24
C GLU A 139 -20.83 8.50 -0.03
N TRP A 140 -20.62 7.68 -1.06
CA TRP A 140 -21.44 7.73 -2.27
C TRP A 140 -22.92 7.36 -2.01
N ILE A 141 -23.20 6.28 -1.27
CA ILE A 141 -24.57 5.88 -0.94
C ILE A 141 -25.31 6.99 -0.20
N HIS A 142 -24.67 7.66 0.75
CA HIS A 142 -25.25 8.80 1.46
C HIS A 142 -25.61 9.98 0.55
N THR A 143 -24.94 10.14 -0.60
CA THR A 143 -25.28 11.18 -1.59
C THR A 143 -26.53 10.86 -2.42
N LEU A 144 -26.98 9.60 -2.45
CA LEU A 144 -28.10 9.17 -3.28
C LEU A 144 -29.45 9.36 -2.55
N PRO A 145 -30.50 9.86 -3.23
CA PRO A 145 -31.83 9.98 -2.63
C PRO A 145 -32.35 8.65 -2.07
N GLY A 146 -32.61 8.61 -0.76
CA GLY A 146 -33.05 7.43 -0.01
C GLY A 146 -31.95 6.40 0.29
N GLY A 147 -30.68 6.72 0.04
CA GLY A 147 -29.55 5.83 0.34
C GLY A 147 -29.31 5.69 1.84
N SER A 148 -29.27 6.82 2.57
CA SER A 148 -29.18 6.82 4.03
C SER A 148 -30.34 6.07 4.69
N ASP A 149 -31.57 6.30 4.24
CA ASP A 149 -32.75 5.62 4.77
C ASP A 149 -32.66 4.09 4.56
N TRP A 150 -32.13 3.66 3.42
CA TRP A 150 -31.93 2.25 3.15
C TRP A 150 -30.83 1.65 4.04
N LEU A 151 -29.71 2.34 4.25
CA LEU A 151 -28.64 1.89 5.16
C LEU A 151 -29.15 1.72 6.59
N VAL A 152 -29.90 2.69 7.11
CA VAL A 152 -30.54 2.57 8.45
C VAL A 152 -31.49 1.38 8.48
N HIS A 153 -32.36 1.27 7.48
CA HIS A 153 -33.33 0.17 7.41
C HIS A 153 -32.67 -1.21 7.37
N VAL A 154 -31.59 -1.37 6.60
CA VAL A 154 -30.91 -2.66 6.47
C VAL A 154 -30.05 -2.99 7.69
N GLN A 155 -29.47 -1.97 8.36
CA GLN A 155 -28.78 -2.15 9.65
C GLN A 155 -29.76 -2.64 10.73
N GLU A 156 -30.92 -1.99 10.89
CA GLU A 156 -31.93 -2.42 11.88
C GLU A 156 -32.41 -3.86 11.66
N ARG A 157 -32.43 -4.32 10.40
CA ARG A 157 -32.79 -5.70 10.07
C ARG A 157 -31.67 -6.68 10.40
N TRP A 158 -30.41 -6.27 10.21
CA TRP A 158 -29.26 -7.06 10.60
C TRP A 158 -29.18 -7.19 12.12
N ASP A 159 -29.31 -6.08 12.86
CA ASP A 159 -29.32 -6.07 14.32
C ASP A 159 -30.38 -7.03 14.88
N LYS A 160 -31.61 -6.97 14.35
CA LYS A 160 -32.67 -7.92 14.71
C LYS A 160 -32.32 -9.36 14.37
N ALA A 161 -31.67 -9.63 13.24
CA ALA A 161 -31.26 -10.99 12.90
C ALA A 161 -30.23 -11.53 13.91
N GLN A 162 -29.28 -10.69 14.33
CA GLN A 162 -28.29 -11.04 15.35
C GLN A 162 -28.94 -11.30 16.71
N GLU A 163 -29.94 -10.51 17.12
CA GLU A 163 -30.73 -10.77 18.33
C GLU A 163 -31.44 -12.13 18.30
N HIS A 164 -31.77 -12.63 17.10
CA HIS A 164 -32.38 -13.95 16.88
C HIS A 164 -31.34 -15.05 16.57
N GLY A 165 -30.04 -14.78 16.77
CA GLY A 165 -28.97 -15.76 16.68
C GLY A 165 -28.30 -15.89 15.31
N ALA A 166 -28.52 -14.96 14.36
CA ALA A 166 -27.75 -14.93 13.13
C ALA A 166 -26.31 -14.45 13.41
N ASP A 167 -25.32 -15.23 12.98
CA ASP A 167 -23.89 -14.93 13.13
C ASP A 167 -23.14 -14.91 11.78
N ASP A 168 -23.67 -15.58 10.76
CA ASP A 168 -23.15 -15.52 9.39
C ASP A 168 -23.74 -14.34 8.61
N VAL A 169 -22.96 -13.25 8.56
CA VAL A 169 -23.33 -12.04 7.83
C VAL A 169 -23.26 -12.20 6.31
N GLU A 170 -22.41 -13.11 5.79
CA GLU A 170 -22.35 -13.39 4.35
C GLU A 170 -23.64 -14.09 3.90
N GLU A 171 -24.00 -15.17 4.59
CA GLU A 171 -25.24 -15.91 4.35
C GLU A 171 -26.46 -14.98 4.44
N TRP A 172 -26.54 -14.20 5.52
CA TRP A 172 -27.66 -13.28 5.72
C TRP A 172 -27.77 -12.23 4.59
N VAL A 173 -26.67 -11.61 4.19
CA VAL A 173 -26.65 -10.62 3.09
C VAL A 173 -27.10 -11.28 1.79
N GLU A 174 -26.60 -12.47 1.46
CA GLU A 174 -27.01 -13.18 0.25
C GLU A 174 -28.52 -13.48 0.23
N GLU A 175 -29.08 -13.90 1.36
CA GLU A 175 -30.52 -14.10 1.51
C GLU A 175 -31.30 -12.79 1.28
N GLN A 176 -30.80 -11.67 1.81
CA GLN A 176 -31.44 -10.37 1.60
C GLN A 176 -31.42 -9.96 0.13
N VAL A 177 -30.28 -10.14 -0.56
CA VAL A 177 -30.15 -9.87 -2.00
C VAL A 177 -31.13 -10.72 -2.80
N ARG A 178 -31.36 -11.98 -2.39
CA ARG A 178 -32.31 -12.89 -3.04
C ARG A 178 -33.77 -12.48 -2.80
N HIS A 179 -34.15 -12.11 -1.58
CA HIS A 179 -35.56 -11.99 -1.17
C HIS A 179 -36.10 -10.54 -1.13
N ASP A 180 -35.27 -9.54 -0.86
CA ASP A 180 -35.71 -8.14 -0.75
C ASP A 180 -35.82 -7.46 -2.12
N LYS A 181 -36.84 -7.87 -2.89
CA LYS A 181 -37.10 -7.32 -4.23
C LYS A 181 -37.42 -5.83 -4.21
N LYS A 182 -38.03 -5.34 -3.12
CA LYS A 182 -38.40 -3.92 -2.92
C LYS A 182 -37.16 -3.02 -2.95
N HIS A 183 -36.06 -3.46 -2.35
CA HIS A 183 -34.81 -2.70 -2.31
C HIS A 183 -33.74 -3.22 -3.28
N SER A 184 -34.12 -4.03 -4.30
CA SER A 184 -33.16 -4.62 -5.25
C SER A 184 -32.23 -3.60 -5.93
N LYS A 185 -32.70 -2.34 -6.10
CA LYS A 185 -31.88 -1.26 -6.66
C LYS A 185 -30.66 -0.93 -5.80
N TRP A 186 -30.74 -1.13 -4.48
CA TRP A 186 -29.67 -0.84 -3.52
C TRP A 186 -28.74 -2.02 -3.35
N TRP A 187 -29.29 -3.24 -3.23
CA TRP A 187 -28.52 -4.49 -3.21
C TRP A 187 -27.59 -4.61 -4.43
N LYS A 188 -28.06 -4.21 -5.63
CA LYS A 188 -27.24 -4.17 -6.86
C LYS A 188 -26.12 -3.12 -6.86
N ARG A 189 -26.06 -2.22 -5.86
CA ARG A 189 -24.99 -1.21 -5.75
C ARG A 189 -23.81 -1.70 -4.93
N ILE A 190 -23.97 -2.77 -4.16
CA ILE A 190 -22.87 -3.42 -3.46
C ILE A 190 -22.02 -4.10 -4.55
N PRO A 191 -20.72 -3.79 -4.66
CA PRO A 191 -19.85 -4.46 -5.63
C PRO A 191 -19.80 -5.98 -5.39
N GLU A 192 -19.52 -6.74 -6.45
CA GLU A 192 -19.42 -8.20 -6.35
C GLU A 192 -18.30 -8.61 -5.37
N GLY A 193 -18.61 -9.58 -4.50
CA GLY A 193 -17.67 -10.08 -3.48
C GLY A 193 -17.46 -9.16 -2.28
N TRP A 194 -18.23 -8.07 -2.15
CA TRP A 194 -18.21 -7.20 -0.98
C TRP A 194 -19.26 -7.64 0.03
N GLN A 195 -18.84 -7.75 1.29
CA GLN A 195 -19.66 -8.19 2.41
C GLN A 195 -20.11 -6.99 3.27
N LEU A 196 -21.34 -6.52 3.06
CA LEU A 196 -21.97 -5.47 3.87
C LEU A 196 -22.03 -5.95 5.34
N PHE A 197 -21.77 -5.06 6.30
CA PHE A 197 -21.68 -5.38 7.74
C PHE A 197 -20.52 -6.30 8.16
N GLY A 198 -19.69 -6.74 7.22
CA GLY A 198 -18.42 -7.40 7.53
C GLY A 198 -17.41 -6.46 8.20
N ASP A 199 -16.29 -7.03 8.65
CA ASP A 199 -15.23 -6.31 9.37
C ASP A 199 -14.74 -5.05 8.64
N HIS A 200 -14.41 -5.15 7.34
CA HIS A 200 -13.99 -4.00 6.54
C HIS A 200 -15.06 -2.90 6.44
N TYR A 201 -16.33 -3.28 6.35
CA TYR A 201 -17.44 -2.34 6.30
C TYR A 201 -17.58 -1.60 7.63
N ARG A 202 -17.55 -2.33 8.75
CA ARG A 202 -17.71 -1.74 10.08
C ARG A 202 -16.59 -0.76 10.40
N ILE A 203 -15.35 -1.09 10.07
CA ILE A 203 -14.21 -0.17 10.25
C ILE A 203 -14.41 1.08 9.38
N ALA A 204 -14.86 0.90 8.13
CA ALA A 204 -15.12 2.02 7.22
C ALA A 204 -16.28 2.92 7.68
N GLU A 205 -17.32 2.34 8.29
CA GLU A 205 -18.45 3.08 8.85
C GLU A 205 -18.04 3.90 10.08
N GLU A 206 -17.28 3.29 11.00
CA GLU A 206 -16.92 3.90 12.27
C GLU A 206 -15.77 4.92 12.17
N MET A 207 -14.88 4.78 11.17
CA MET A 207 -13.73 5.67 11.07
C MET A 207 -14.10 7.15 10.90
N THR A 208 -13.28 8.03 11.47
CA THR A 208 -13.41 9.47 11.31
C THR A 208 -12.99 9.90 9.90
N HIS A 209 -13.39 11.12 9.51
CA HIS A 209 -12.96 11.66 8.21
C HIS A 209 -11.43 11.86 8.16
N GLU A 210 -10.81 12.23 9.28
CA GLU A 210 -9.36 12.40 9.39
C GLU A 210 -8.60 11.07 9.23
N GLN A 211 -9.09 9.99 9.85
CA GLN A 211 -8.53 8.64 9.68
C GLN A 211 -8.66 8.17 8.23
N TYR A 212 -9.82 8.41 7.60
CA TYR A 212 -10.03 8.11 6.19
C TYR A 212 -9.06 8.89 5.28
N LEU A 213 -8.91 10.20 5.49
CA LEU A 213 -7.98 11.03 4.73
C LEU A 213 -6.52 10.57 4.93
N TYR A 214 -6.16 10.16 6.14
CA TYR A 214 -4.85 9.57 6.43
C TYR A 214 -4.62 8.32 5.56
N MET A 215 -5.56 7.37 5.56
CA MET A 215 -5.50 6.14 4.77
C MET A 215 -5.45 6.41 3.27
N VAL A 216 -6.30 7.31 2.76
CA VAL A 216 -6.32 7.69 1.34
C VAL A 216 -5.00 8.35 0.91
N ARG A 217 -4.25 8.98 1.81
CA ARG A 217 -2.94 9.56 1.45
C ARG A 217 -1.82 8.53 1.40
N ARG A 218 -1.98 7.33 1.97
CA ARG A 218 -0.94 6.30 1.93
C ARG A 218 -0.77 5.79 0.49
N PRO A 219 0.45 5.75 -0.08
CA PRO A 219 0.70 5.20 -1.40
C PRO A 219 0.68 3.66 -1.37
N VAL A 220 0.51 3.03 -2.54
CA VAL A 220 0.69 1.57 -2.66
C VAL A 220 2.17 1.16 -2.69
N ARG A 221 3.08 2.10 -2.99
CA ARG A 221 4.53 1.91 -3.07
C ARG A 221 5.27 3.14 -2.57
N LEU A 222 6.34 2.92 -1.80
CA LEU A 222 7.32 3.93 -1.45
C LEU A 222 8.65 3.62 -2.13
N HIS A 223 9.27 4.64 -2.70
CA HIS A 223 10.65 4.59 -3.20
C HIS A 223 11.55 5.42 -2.30
N VAL A 224 12.69 4.87 -1.90
CA VAL A 224 13.71 5.56 -1.10
C VAL A 224 15.00 5.61 -1.93
N PRO A 225 15.17 6.63 -2.78
CA PRO A 225 16.21 6.63 -3.81
C PRO A 225 17.63 6.58 -3.23
N HIS A 226 17.89 7.34 -2.15
CA HIS A 226 19.21 7.40 -1.53
C HIS A 226 19.60 6.09 -0.82
N ALA A 227 18.60 5.30 -0.40
CA ALA A 227 18.78 3.99 0.21
C ALA A 227 18.68 2.84 -0.80
N HIS A 228 18.43 3.11 -2.08
CA HIS A 228 18.20 2.12 -3.14
C HIS A 228 17.16 1.06 -2.72
N THR A 229 16.04 1.52 -2.15
CA THR A 229 15.05 0.67 -1.47
C THR A 229 13.63 0.97 -1.91
N PHE A 230 12.81 -0.07 -1.98
CA PHE A 230 11.35 0.00 -2.12
C PHE A 230 10.69 -0.51 -0.83
N ILE A 231 9.62 0.14 -0.40
CA ILE A 231 8.72 -0.38 0.64
C ILE A 231 7.36 -0.56 -0.02
N VAL A 232 6.82 -1.78 0.04
CA VAL A 232 5.60 -2.20 -0.65
C VAL A 232 4.88 -3.23 0.20
N HIS A 233 3.56 -3.37 0.07
CA HIS A 233 2.85 -4.33 0.91
C HIS A 233 3.11 -5.79 0.51
N ALA A 234 2.79 -6.19 -0.73
CA ALA A 234 2.99 -7.58 -1.16
C ALA A 234 4.31 -7.80 -1.89
N GLY A 235 4.66 -6.95 -2.85
CA GLY A 235 5.90 -7.08 -3.60
C GLY A 235 6.00 -6.25 -4.87
N VAL A 236 7.20 -6.28 -5.47
CA VAL A 236 7.51 -5.75 -6.80
C VAL A 236 8.39 -6.73 -7.54
N LEU A 237 8.24 -6.84 -8.86
CA LEU A 237 9.10 -7.65 -9.71
C LEU A 237 10.27 -6.81 -10.24
N ALA A 238 11.48 -7.35 -10.21
CA ALA A 238 12.67 -6.69 -10.76
C ALA A 238 12.74 -6.72 -12.29
N SER A 239 11.96 -7.61 -12.92
CA SER A 239 11.97 -7.89 -14.34
C SER A 239 10.61 -8.45 -14.75
N ASP A 240 10.21 -8.22 -16.00
CA ASP A 240 8.96 -8.76 -16.56
C ASP A 240 9.13 -10.27 -16.80
N PRO A 241 8.30 -11.13 -16.18
CA PRO A 241 8.43 -12.58 -16.29
C PRO A 241 8.27 -13.10 -17.74
N ASN A 242 7.69 -12.31 -18.65
CA ASN A 242 7.54 -12.70 -20.05
C ASN A 242 8.84 -12.63 -20.87
N TYR A 243 9.92 -12.04 -20.33
CA TYR A 243 11.19 -11.94 -21.04
C TYR A 243 12.34 -12.56 -20.25
N LYS A 244 13.31 -13.12 -20.99
CA LYS A 244 14.57 -13.57 -20.40
C LYS A 244 15.33 -12.37 -19.78
N PRO A 245 16.12 -12.56 -18.70
CA PRO A 245 16.78 -11.46 -17.98
C PRO A 245 17.66 -10.52 -18.84
N GLY A 246 18.29 -11.03 -19.91
CA GLY A 246 19.13 -10.23 -20.81
C GLY A 246 18.39 -9.59 -21.99
N ASN A 247 17.07 -9.68 -22.05
CA ASN A 247 16.28 -9.08 -23.13
C ASN A 247 16.28 -7.55 -22.99
N LYS A 248 16.46 -6.82 -24.09
CA LYS A 248 16.47 -5.34 -24.13
C LYS A 248 15.23 -4.64 -23.57
N ARG A 249 14.13 -5.36 -23.34
CA ARG A 249 12.91 -4.86 -22.70
C ARG A 249 12.97 -4.93 -21.17
N GLN A 250 13.98 -5.61 -20.61
CA GLN A 250 14.14 -5.72 -19.17
C GLN A 250 14.86 -4.48 -18.62
N PRO A 251 14.35 -3.88 -17.53
CA PRO A 251 14.92 -2.66 -16.96
C PRO A 251 16.36 -2.86 -16.46
N LEU A 252 16.73 -4.09 -16.10
CA LEU A 252 18.05 -4.45 -15.60
C LEU A 252 19.04 -4.85 -16.70
N SER A 253 18.59 -4.97 -17.96
CA SER A 253 19.44 -5.47 -19.06
C SER A 253 20.34 -4.41 -19.68
N HIS A 254 20.11 -3.14 -19.38
CA HIS A 254 20.83 -2.02 -19.98
C HIS A 254 21.08 -0.91 -18.95
N ILE A 255 22.15 -0.16 -19.17
CA ILE A 255 22.45 1.04 -18.38
C ILE A 255 21.46 2.15 -18.81
N PRO A 256 20.77 2.83 -17.87
CA PRO A 256 19.94 3.97 -18.21
C PRO A 256 20.72 5.07 -18.94
N THR A 257 20.05 5.78 -19.84
CA THR A 257 20.65 6.89 -20.60
C THR A 257 20.79 8.13 -19.71
N LEU A 258 21.97 8.77 -19.76
CA LEU A 258 22.20 10.10 -19.18
C LEU A 258 22.27 11.13 -20.30
N TYR A 259 21.70 12.31 -20.06
CA TYR A 259 21.68 13.40 -21.03
C TYR A 259 22.79 14.44 -20.78
N GLU A 260 23.45 14.41 -19.62
CA GLU A 260 24.47 15.37 -19.21
C GLU A 260 25.70 14.66 -18.60
N PRO A 261 26.91 15.28 -18.68
CA PRO A 261 28.10 14.76 -18.03
C PRO A 261 28.10 15.09 -16.52
N TYR A 262 28.15 14.07 -15.67
CA TYR A 262 28.22 14.18 -14.21
C TYR A 262 29.52 13.59 -13.68
N ALA A 263 29.94 14.00 -12.47
CA ALA A 263 31.05 13.36 -11.74
C ALA A 263 30.72 11.90 -11.43
N ASP A 264 31.71 10.99 -11.37
CA ASP A 264 31.48 9.54 -11.32
C ASP A 264 30.59 9.05 -10.17
N GLN A 265 30.74 9.62 -8.96
CA GLN A 265 29.91 9.24 -7.81
C GLN A 265 28.46 9.69 -7.98
N GLU A 266 28.26 10.92 -8.45
CA GLU A 266 26.94 11.48 -8.75
C GLU A 266 26.28 10.71 -9.89
N ARG A 267 27.06 10.37 -10.92
CA ARG A 267 26.66 9.56 -12.07
C ARG A 267 26.10 8.21 -11.65
N THR A 268 26.80 7.45 -10.80
CA THR A 268 26.31 6.16 -10.33
C THR A 268 25.01 6.31 -9.55
N SER A 269 24.91 7.30 -8.66
CA SER A 269 23.68 7.56 -7.90
C SER A 269 22.48 7.85 -8.82
N ILE A 270 22.65 8.74 -9.81
CA ILE A 270 21.62 9.07 -10.80
C ILE A 270 21.21 7.83 -11.60
N LEU A 271 22.18 7.04 -12.10
CA LEU A 271 21.90 5.83 -12.86
C LEU A 271 21.14 4.79 -12.03
N ARG A 272 21.47 4.62 -10.75
CA ARG A 272 20.73 3.72 -9.85
C ARG A 272 19.29 4.18 -9.69
N ARG A 273 19.07 5.47 -9.45
CA ARG A 273 17.72 6.05 -9.38
C ARG A 273 16.92 5.83 -10.67
N LEU A 274 17.53 6.03 -11.84
CA LEU A 274 16.87 5.79 -13.13
C LEU A 274 16.53 4.30 -13.32
N GLN A 275 17.43 3.40 -12.95
CA GLN A 275 17.21 1.95 -12.99
C GLN A 275 16.04 1.54 -12.07
N GLU A 276 15.98 2.10 -10.86
CA GLU A 276 14.90 1.84 -9.90
C GLU A 276 13.55 2.34 -10.42
N LEU A 277 13.53 3.53 -11.04
CA LEU A 277 12.33 4.04 -11.71
C LEU A 277 11.92 3.14 -12.90
N ALA A 278 12.87 2.57 -13.63
CA ALA A 278 12.60 1.60 -14.69
C ALA A 278 11.98 0.32 -14.13
N ILE A 279 12.46 -0.21 -12.99
CA ILE A 279 11.80 -1.33 -12.30
C ILE A 279 10.34 -0.99 -12.00
N LEU A 280 10.05 0.20 -11.49
CA LEU A 280 8.70 0.60 -11.10
C LEU A 280 7.76 0.88 -12.29
N LYS A 281 8.30 1.28 -13.45
CA LYS A 281 7.52 1.81 -14.59
C LYS A 281 7.53 0.94 -15.84
N GLU A 282 8.57 0.14 -16.05
CA GLU A 282 8.74 -0.66 -17.27
C GLU A 282 8.35 -2.13 -17.08
N VAL A 283 8.21 -2.59 -15.84
CA VAL A 283 7.64 -3.91 -15.52
C VAL A 283 6.12 -3.78 -15.42
N PRO A 284 5.32 -4.31 -16.37
CA PRO A 284 3.89 -4.02 -16.45
C PRO A 284 3.11 -4.40 -15.19
N GLN A 285 3.50 -5.50 -14.55
CA GLN A 285 2.87 -6.00 -13.32
C GLN A 285 3.00 -5.00 -12.17
N ASN A 286 4.11 -4.27 -12.09
CA ASN A 286 4.32 -3.27 -11.04
C ASN A 286 3.38 -2.06 -11.19
N LEU A 287 2.82 -1.81 -12.38
CA LEU A 287 1.89 -0.70 -12.63
C LEU A 287 0.45 -1.01 -12.17
N ILE A 288 0.16 -2.27 -11.83
CA ILE A 288 -1.18 -2.73 -11.47
C ILE A 288 -1.28 -2.76 -9.93
N PRO A 289 -2.07 -1.87 -9.29
CA PRO A 289 -2.15 -1.81 -7.83
C PRO A 289 -2.53 -3.15 -7.18
N TRP A 290 -3.45 -3.89 -7.80
CA TRP A 290 -3.84 -5.21 -7.32
C TRP A 290 -2.65 -6.16 -7.20
N VAL A 291 -1.71 -6.14 -8.16
CA VAL A 291 -0.51 -6.99 -8.11
C VAL A 291 0.39 -6.60 -6.94
N THR A 292 0.68 -5.31 -6.78
CA THR A 292 1.55 -4.81 -5.69
C THR A 292 0.97 -5.00 -4.29
N LEU A 293 -0.35 -5.16 -4.21
CA LEU A 293 -1.09 -5.41 -2.97
C LEU A 293 -1.36 -6.90 -2.71
N ASN A 294 -1.25 -7.80 -3.69
CA ASN A 294 -1.70 -9.19 -3.52
C ASN A 294 -0.71 -10.27 -3.98
N MET A 295 0.36 -9.92 -4.69
CA MET A 295 1.30 -10.89 -5.26
C MET A 295 1.97 -11.76 -4.19
N ARG A 296 2.02 -13.06 -4.46
CA ARG A 296 2.81 -14.04 -3.68
C ARG A 296 3.83 -14.76 -4.54
N GLY A 297 3.50 -15.01 -5.81
CA GLY A 297 4.38 -15.70 -6.73
C GLY A 297 4.06 -15.44 -8.19
N VAL A 298 4.81 -16.12 -9.05
CA VAL A 298 4.61 -16.15 -10.50
C VAL A 298 4.49 -17.60 -10.94
N LEU A 299 3.44 -17.93 -11.68
CA LEU A 299 3.16 -19.27 -12.21
C LEU A 299 4.06 -19.58 -13.42
N ASP A 300 4.05 -20.84 -13.85
CA ASP A 300 4.87 -21.32 -14.98
C ASP A 300 4.50 -20.66 -16.31
N ASP A 301 3.28 -20.14 -16.43
CA ASP A 301 2.80 -19.37 -17.58
C ASP A 301 3.12 -17.86 -17.51
N ASN A 302 3.95 -17.46 -16.53
CA ASN A 302 4.37 -16.08 -16.24
C ASN A 302 3.28 -15.17 -15.65
N THR A 303 2.12 -15.72 -15.27
CA THR A 303 1.07 -14.95 -14.60
C THR A 303 1.39 -14.75 -13.11
N VAL A 304 1.05 -13.57 -12.59
CA VAL A 304 1.18 -13.27 -11.16
C VAL A 304 0.02 -13.90 -10.39
N THR A 305 0.33 -14.55 -9.28
CA THR A 305 -0.65 -15.22 -8.42
C THR A 305 -0.64 -14.63 -7.01
N ARG A 306 -1.84 -14.57 -6.42
CA ARG A 306 -2.06 -14.26 -4.99
C ARG A 306 -2.14 -15.52 -4.11
N LYS A 307 -2.11 -16.71 -4.70
CA LYS A 307 -2.17 -17.98 -3.99
C LYS A 307 -0.77 -18.43 -3.59
N LYS A 308 -0.67 -19.55 -2.85
CA LYS A 308 0.62 -20.14 -2.42
C LYS A 308 1.18 -21.10 -3.47
N ASP A 309 1.01 -20.78 -4.74
CA ASP A 309 1.46 -21.55 -5.90
C ASP A 309 2.49 -20.76 -6.72
N GLY A 310 3.14 -21.44 -7.67
CA GLY A 310 4.20 -20.86 -8.48
C GLY A 310 5.50 -20.59 -7.72
N THR A 311 6.39 -19.85 -8.36
CA THR A 311 7.66 -19.43 -7.76
C THR A 311 7.46 -18.16 -6.94
N PRO A 312 7.86 -18.12 -5.66
CA PRO A 312 7.76 -16.91 -4.85
C PRO A 312 8.46 -15.72 -5.51
N TRP A 313 7.78 -14.57 -5.54
CA TRP A 313 8.32 -13.39 -6.24
C TRP A 313 9.64 -12.92 -5.63
N ALA A 314 9.79 -13.03 -4.31
CA ALA A 314 11.00 -12.63 -3.59
C ALA A 314 12.23 -13.45 -4.01
N GLU A 315 12.05 -14.74 -4.32
CA GLU A 315 13.12 -15.60 -4.85
C GLU A 315 13.51 -15.22 -6.29
N LEU A 316 12.53 -14.84 -7.12
CA LEU A 316 12.79 -14.29 -8.45
C LEU A 316 13.56 -12.97 -8.35
N TYR A 317 13.11 -12.06 -7.48
CA TYR A 317 13.75 -10.78 -7.25
C TYR A 317 15.21 -10.95 -6.81
N LYS A 318 15.45 -11.81 -5.81
CA LYS A 318 16.79 -12.20 -5.34
C LYS A 318 17.66 -12.78 -6.46
N LYS A 319 17.10 -13.62 -7.33
CA LYS A 319 17.82 -14.18 -8.48
C LYS A 319 18.26 -13.10 -9.46
N ASP A 320 17.43 -12.08 -9.69
CA ASP A 320 17.78 -10.95 -10.55
C ASP A 320 18.82 -10.03 -9.90
N MET A 321 18.68 -9.73 -8.61
CA MET A 321 19.66 -8.94 -7.87
C MET A 321 21.05 -9.61 -7.86
N LYS A 322 21.14 -10.95 -7.82
CA LYS A 322 22.41 -11.69 -7.94
C LYS A 322 23.10 -11.51 -9.30
N ARG A 323 22.37 -11.13 -10.35
CA ARG A 323 22.94 -10.90 -11.68
C ARG A 323 23.56 -9.52 -11.81
N CYS A 324 23.17 -8.57 -10.96
CA CYS A 324 23.65 -7.20 -11.02
C CYS A 324 25.15 -7.12 -10.74
N ALA A 325 25.88 -6.58 -11.72
CA ALA A 325 27.33 -6.55 -11.73
C ALA A 325 27.95 -5.16 -11.62
N GLY A 326 27.13 -4.10 -11.62
CA GLY A 326 27.54 -2.70 -11.70
C GLY A 326 27.40 -2.11 -13.12
N PHE A 327 27.50 -0.79 -13.23
CA PHE A 327 27.39 -0.09 -14.52
C PHE A 327 28.70 -0.04 -15.32
N GLU A 328 29.84 -0.47 -14.77
CA GLU A 328 31.12 -0.35 -15.45
C GLU A 328 31.41 -1.53 -16.39
N SER A 329 31.93 -1.21 -17.59
CA SER A 329 32.30 -2.22 -18.60
C SER A 329 33.38 -3.20 -18.11
N LYS A 330 34.29 -2.75 -17.24
CA LYS A 330 35.33 -3.60 -16.64
C LYS A 330 34.75 -4.66 -15.71
N ASP A 331 33.68 -4.33 -14.99
CA ASP A 331 32.99 -5.25 -14.09
C ASP A 331 32.19 -6.31 -14.85
N LEU A 332 31.65 -5.96 -16.02
CA LEU A 332 30.91 -6.88 -16.88
C LEU A 332 31.83 -7.87 -17.61
N LYS A 333 33.01 -7.41 -18.05
CA LYS A 333 33.98 -8.24 -18.81
C LYS A 333 34.68 -9.31 -17.95
N LYS A 334 34.77 -9.12 -16.63
CA LYS A 334 35.43 -10.05 -15.70
C LYS A 334 34.49 -11.08 -15.04
N LYS A 335 33.17 -10.96 -15.22
CA LYS A 335 32.17 -11.73 -14.44
C LYS A 335 31.47 -12.83 -15.24
N LYS A 336 30.82 -13.74 -14.49
CA LYS A 336 30.16 -14.96 -14.97
C LYS A 336 29.13 -14.67 -16.08
N LYS A 337 28.99 -15.64 -17.00
CA LYS A 337 27.94 -15.65 -18.05
C LYS A 337 26.57 -15.39 -17.44
N GLY A 338 25.85 -14.37 -17.93
CA GLY A 338 24.52 -13.98 -17.45
C GLY A 338 24.47 -12.86 -16.41
N SER A 339 25.60 -12.16 -16.18
CA SER A 339 25.66 -10.91 -15.43
C SER A 339 24.96 -9.77 -16.18
N LEU A 340 24.37 -8.83 -15.43
CA LEU A 340 23.59 -7.71 -15.94
C LEU A 340 24.20 -6.36 -15.51
N PRO A 341 24.10 -5.30 -16.34
CA PRO A 341 24.66 -3.98 -16.06
C PRO A 341 23.75 -3.18 -15.12
N CYS A 342 23.54 -3.71 -13.92
CA CYS A 342 22.67 -3.13 -12.91
C CYS A 342 23.32 -3.14 -11.53
N HIS A 343 22.75 -2.36 -10.61
CA HIS A 343 23.01 -2.46 -9.18
C HIS A 343 21.80 -3.06 -8.44
N PRO A 344 22.00 -3.84 -7.37
CA PRO A 344 20.90 -4.34 -6.57
C PRO A 344 20.10 -3.23 -5.89
N ALA A 345 18.79 -3.44 -5.71
CA ALA A 345 17.91 -2.64 -4.88
C ALA A 345 17.27 -3.55 -3.81
N THR A 346 16.87 -2.95 -2.69
CA THR A 346 16.25 -3.68 -1.56
C THR A 346 14.73 -3.53 -1.61
N VAL A 347 13.99 -4.54 -1.17
CA VAL A 347 12.53 -4.48 -0.98
C VAL A 347 12.19 -4.85 0.46
N VAL A 348 11.41 -4.03 1.15
CA VAL A 348 10.81 -4.34 2.46
C VAL A 348 9.31 -4.49 2.29
N TYR A 349 8.72 -5.57 2.80
CA TYR A 349 7.33 -5.94 2.53
C TYR A 349 6.66 -6.74 3.65
N GLY A 350 5.34 -6.97 3.50
CA GLY A 350 4.43 -7.68 4.40
C GLY A 350 3.63 -8.78 3.69
N HIS A 351 2.30 -8.87 3.95
CA HIS A 351 1.26 -9.69 3.26
C HIS A 351 1.36 -11.22 3.34
N ALA A 352 2.58 -11.74 3.42
CA ALA A 352 2.90 -13.13 3.20
C ALA A 352 3.05 -13.93 4.50
N ALA A 353 2.16 -13.75 5.49
CA ALA A 353 2.19 -14.42 6.81
C ALA A 353 2.43 -15.93 6.75
N SER A 354 1.96 -16.58 5.69
CA SER A 354 2.19 -18.01 5.44
C SER A 354 3.62 -18.37 5.06
N ARG A 355 4.52 -17.40 4.95
CA ARG A 355 5.97 -17.53 4.79
C ARG A 355 6.71 -17.07 6.05
N GLY A 356 5.99 -16.65 7.10
CA GLY A 356 6.56 -16.16 8.34
C GLY A 356 7.54 -15.01 8.10
N LEU A 357 8.51 -14.87 9.01
CA LEU A 357 9.61 -13.94 8.84
C LEU A 357 10.51 -14.39 7.68
N ASP A 358 10.60 -13.58 6.62
CA ASP A 358 11.25 -13.95 5.34
C ASP A 358 12.39 -12.98 5.02
N ILE A 359 13.55 -13.20 5.64
CA ILE A 359 14.70 -12.30 5.54
C ILE A 359 15.75 -12.85 4.56
N ASN A 360 15.97 -12.12 3.48
CA ASN A 360 16.96 -12.40 2.46
C ASN A 360 17.87 -11.18 2.25
N ARG A 361 18.94 -11.36 1.44
CA ARG A 361 19.95 -10.30 1.20
C ARG A 361 19.39 -8.96 0.69
N TRP A 362 18.32 -9.00 -0.10
CA TRP A 362 17.70 -7.81 -0.73
C TRP A 362 16.19 -7.77 -0.57
N THR A 363 15.58 -8.73 0.12
CA THR A 363 14.13 -8.78 0.31
C THR A 363 13.85 -9.09 1.78
N PHE A 364 13.03 -8.26 2.43
CA PHE A 364 12.75 -8.31 3.87
C PHE A 364 11.24 -8.40 4.07
N GLY A 365 10.72 -9.63 4.23
CA GLY A 365 9.32 -9.89 4.55
C GLY A 365 9.12 -9.86 6.05
N LEU A 366 8.36 -8.87 6.54
CA LEU A 366 8.16 -8.58 7.97
C LEU A 366 6.83 -9.11 8.53
N ASP A 367 5.94 -9.60 7.67
CA ASP A 367 4.69 -10.25 8.11
C ASP A 367 4.97 -11.64 8.69
N SER A 368 5.27 -11.66 9.99
CA SER A 368 5.42 -12.87 10.79
C SER A 368 4.09 -13.47 11.27
N GLY A 369 2.96 -12.92 10.85
CA GLY A 369 1.63 -13.47 11.10
C GLY A 369 1.07 -13.24 12.50
N CYS A 370 1.19 -12.03 13.05
CA CYS A 370 0.74 -11.69 14.41
C CYS A 370 -0.72 -12.09 14.68
N VAL A 371 -1.64 -11.74 13.76
CA VAL A 371 -3.08 -12.08 13.84
C VAL A 371 -3.38 -13.59 13.87
N TYR A 372 -2.38 -14.43 13.64
CA TYR A 372 -2.46 -15.89 13.72
C TYR A 372 -1.78 -16.45 14.98
N ASN A 373 -1.70 -15.66 16.06
CA ASN A 373 -1.03 -15.98 17.33
C ASN A 373 0.43 -16.42 17.12
N ARG A 374 1.17 -15.62 16.35
CA ARG A 374 2.61 -15.83 16.10
C ARG A 374 3.44 -14.69 16.66
N ARG A 375 3.91 -13.79 15.80
CA ARG A 375 4.79 -12.69 16.20
C ARG A 375 4.46 -11.44 15.40
N MET A 376 4.70 -10.29 16.01
CA MET A 376 4.81 -9.01 15.31
C MET A 376 6.28 -8.64 15.20
N THR A 377 6.72 -8.22 14.00
CA THR A 377 8.14 -8.00 13.70
C THR A 377 8.40 -6.59 13.17
N ALA A 378 9.53 -6.01 13.58
CA ALA A 378 10.08 -4.78 13.01
C ALA A 378 11.53 -4.97 12.53
N LEU A 379 11.88 -4.28 11.44
CA LEU A 379 13.24 -4.04 10.99
C LEU A 379 13.66 -2.62 11.41
N VAL A 380 14.72 -2.51 12.20
CA VAL A 380 15.29 -1.25 12.64
C VAL A 380 16.60 -0.97 11.91
N LEU A 381 16.72 0.22 11.32
CA LEU A 381 17.84 0.66 10.49
C LEU A 381 18.41 1.99 11.01
N GLY A 382 19.65 2.31 10.64
CA GLY A 382 20.28 3.62 10.90
C GLY A 382 21.68 3.52 11.51
N ALA A 383 22.44 4.62 11.48
CA ALA A 383 23.82 4.66 11.97
C ALA A 383 23.94 4.32 13.47
N LYS A 384 22.93 4.67 14.29
CA LYS A 384 22.86 4.26 15.70
C LYS A 384 22.90 2.74 15.87
N VAL A 385 22.10 2.01 15.07
CA VAL A 385 22.06 0.54 15.06
C VAL A 385 23.41 -0.05 14.64
N ALA A 386 24.08 0.58 13.67
CA ALA A 386 25.40 0.15 13.23
C ALA A 386 26.49 0.37 14.29
N ARG A 387 26.33 1.34 15.22
CA ARG A 387 27.29 1.61 16.31
C ARG A 387 27.09 0.70 17.52
N ASP A 388 25.84 0.42 17.88
CA ASP A 388 25.51 -0.54 18.95
C ASP A 388 25.97 -1.98 18.63
N SER A 389 26.54 -2.20 17.43
CA SER A 389 27.11 -3.47 16.99
C SER A 389 28.48 -3.83 17.60
N SER A 390 29.11 -2.97 18.41
CA SER A 390 30.37 -3.30 19.12
C SER A 390 30.13 -4.27 20.31
N ASP A 391 29.96 -5.54 19.98
CA ASP A 391 30.38 -6.79 20.66
C ASP A 391 30.34 -6.98 22.19
N THR A 392 29.59 -6.21 23.01
CA THR A 392 29.67 -6.40 24.48
C THR A 392 28.35 -6.43 25.27
N ILE A 393 27.20 -6.47 24.62
CA ILE A 393 25.94 -6.69 25.33
C ILE A 393 25.39 -8.05 24.89
N GLU A 394 25.47 -9.03 25.78
CA GLU A 394 24.67 -10.24 25.68
C GLU A 394 23.20 -9.79 25.59
N ASP A 395 22.60 -10.02 24.43
CA ASP A 395 21.22 -9.62 24.10
C ASP A 395 20.24 -10.51 24.90
N GLU A 396 20.15 -10.30 26.22
CA GLU A 396 19.35 -11.08 27.19
C GLU A 396 17.84 -11.18 26.85
N PHE A 397 17.36 -10.42 25.86
CA PHE A 397 15.94 -10.31 25.52
C PHE A 397 15.58 -10.58 24.05
N ASP A 398 16.56 -10.99 23.22
CA ASP A 398 16.31 -11.32 21.82
C ASP A 398 16.40 -12.83 21.64
N GLY A 399 15.25 -13.51 21.64
CA GLY A 399 15.17 -14.83 21.03
C GLY A 399 15.69 -14.75 19.59
N GLU A 400 16.38 -15.79 19.13
CA GLU A 400 16.86 -15.90 17.76
C GLU A 400 15.72 -15.59 16.78
N ALA A 401 15.97 -14.74 15.78
CA ALA A 401 14.98 -14.51 14.73
C ALA A 401 14.81 -15.85 13.99
N VAL A 402 13.58 -16.35 13.90
CA VAL A 402 13.30 -17.65 13.30
C VAL A 402 12.48 -17.44 12.03
N ASP A 403 12.91 -18.04 10.92
CA ASP A 403 12.11 -18.07 9.69
C ASP A 403 10.93 -19.05 9.82
N ILE A 404 10.10 -19.17 8.78
CA ILE A 404 8.94 -20.08 8.83
C ILE A 404 9.30 -21.57 8.95
N ASP A 405 10.49 -21.97 8.53
CA ASP A 405 10.94 -23.35 8.57
C ASP A 405 11.59 -23.71 9.92
N GLY A 406 11.59 -22.76 10.87
CA GLY A 406 12.20 -22.95 12.18
C GLY A 406 13.70 -22.66 12.19
N ASN A 407 14.27 -22.13 11.10
CA ASN A 407 15.70 -21.84 11.04
C ASN A 407 16.02 -20.51 11.72
N ILE A 408 17.07 -20.53 12.51
CA ILE A 408 17.67 -19.33 13.09
C ILE A 408 18.27 -18.50 11.96
N ILE A 409 17.71 -17.32 11.76
CA ILE A 409 18.24 -16.29 10.88
C ILE A 409 18.95 -15.22 11.71
N SER A 410 19.99 -14.62 11.13
CA SER A 410 20.72 -13.54 11.78
C SER A 410 19.75 -12.41 12.12
N SER A 411 19.66 -12.05 13.40
CA SER A 411 18.94 -10.86 13.86
C SER A 411 19.54 -9.56 13.33
N ARG A 412 20.71 -9.61 12.68
CA ARG A 412 21.46 -8.46 12.13
C ARG A 412 21.61 -8.53 10.61
N PRO A 413 20.51 -8.52 9.83
CA PRO A 413 20.60 -8.70 8.40
C PRO A 413 21.30 -7.51 7.72
N LYS A 414 22.05 -7.80 6.65
CA LYS A 414 22.76 -6.76 5.90
C LYS A 414 21.77 -5.97 5.04
N PHE A 415 21.71 -4.65 5.22
CA PHE A 415 20.81 -3.74 4.51
C PHE A 415 21.60 -2.83 3.54
N GLY A 416 21.20 -2.81 2.27
CA GLY A 416 21.97 -2.10 1.23
C GLY A 416 23.41 -2.61 1.09
N ASP A 417 24.30 -1.76 0.59
CA ASP A 417 25.68 -2.15 0.25
C ASP A 417 26.60 -2.22 1.48
N LYS A 418 26.42 -1.30 2.45
CA LYS A 418 27.30 -1.10 3.61
C LYS A 418 26.59 -1.11 4.97
N GLY A 419 25.25 -1.14 4.99
CA GLY A 419 24.47 -1.07 6.22
C GLY A 419 24.10 -2.42 6.80
N HIS A 420 23.69 -2.40 8.06
CA HIS A 420 23.05 -3.51 8.76
C HIS A 420 21.77 -3.02 9.41
N GLY A 421 20.76 -3.87 9.45
CA GLY A 421 19.56 -3.67 10.26
C GLY A 421 19.58 -4.57 11.48
N ARG A 422 18.57 -4.39 12.33
CA ARG A 422 18.28 -5.28 13.46
C ARG A 422 16.80 -5.67 13.45
N ILE A 423 16.52 -6.95 13.60
CA ILE A 423 15.17 -7.48 13.68
C ILE A 423 14.73 -7.51 15.14
N TYR A 424 13.55 -6.96 15.43
CA TYR A 424 12.88 -7.05 16.72
C TYR A 424 11.55 -7.74 16.55
N SER A 425 11.16 -8.59 17.50
CA SER A 425 9.84 -9.21 17.47
C SER A 425 9.27 -9.41 18.87
N VAL A 426 7.95 -9.37 18.96
CA VAL A 426 7.16 -9.70 20.16
C VAL A 426 6.19 -10.83 19.83
N SER A 427 5.78 -11.59 20.84
CA SER A 427 4.77 -12.63 20.67
C SER A 427 3.38 -12.01 20.54
N CYS A 428 2.59 -12.64 19.68
CA CYS A 428 1.14 -12.58 19.62
C CYS A 428 0.63 -14.00 19.94
#